data_AF-A0A8K0MAH8-F1
#
_entry.id   AF-A0A8K0MAH8-F1
#
_cell.length_a   1.000
_cell.length_b   1.000
_cell.length_c   1.000
_cell.angle_alpha   90.00
_cell.angle_beta   90.00
_cell.angle_gamma   90.00
#
_symmetry.space_group_name_H-M   'P 1'
#
loop_
_entity.id
_entity.type
_entity.pdbx_description
1 polymer ?
#
loop_
_entity_poly.entity_id
_entity_poly.type
_entity_poly.pdbx_seq_one_letter_code
_entity_poly.pdbx_strand_id
1 'polypeptide(L)'
;MVNLDQYSKWSRYVALVLAGVPYSAVHALNVGWMASTYTSVQDRSISSAFIIMASNLAGIPAGQIFRADDAPFYRRGVTILCALAGFCWVLVAMLGLWNRHGQNKARNV
;
A
#
# COMPACT_ATOMS: atom_id res chain seq x y z
N MET A 1 21.47 3.61 16.43
CA MET A 1 21.18 2.53 15.45
C MET A 1 20.45 1.41 16.21
N VAL A 2 19.25 1.00 15.78
CA VAL A 2 18.45 -0.03 16.49
C VAL A 2 19.14 -1.39 16.42
N ASN A 3 19.51 -2.02 17.53
CA ASN A 3 20.12 -3.36 17.51
C ASN A 3 19.05 -4.45 17.37
N LEU A 4 18.97 -5.07 16.18
CA LEU A 4 17.96 -6.08 15.92
C LEU A 4 18.30 -7.41 16.61
N ASP A 5 19.57 -7.64 16.96
CA ASP A 5 20.05 -8.86 17.64
C ASP A 5 19.46 -9.09 19.04
N GLN A 6 18.88 -8.04 19.63
CA GLN A 6 18.21 -8.11 20.93
C GLN A 6 16.83 -8.79 20.84
N TYR A 7 16.23 -8.86 19.65
CA TYR A 7 14.90 -9.44 19.47
C TYR A 7 14.97 -10.93 19.11
N SER A 8 14.07 -11.73 19.68
CA SER A 8 13.96 -13.15 19.35
C SER A 8 13.70 -13.37 17.86
N LYS A 9 14.20 -14.48 17.31
CA LYS A 9 13.96 -14.84 15.89
C LYS A 9 12.47 -14.82 15.57
N TRP A 10 11.65 -15.38 16.44
CA TRP A 10 10.19 -15.44 16.31
C TRP A 10 9.52 -14.07 16.28
N SER A 11 9.97 -13.10 17.08
CA SER A 11 9.42 -11.74 17.06
C SER A 11 9.63 -11.07 15.70
N ARG A 12 10.79 -11.31 15.05
CA ARG A 12 11.08 -10.78 13.72
C ARG A 12 10.21 -11.45 12.65
N TYR A 13 10.02 -12.76 12.74
CA TYR A 13 9.12 -13.50 11.84
C TYR A 13 7.68 -13.04 11.97
N VAL A 14 7.16 -12.89 13.19
CA VAL A 14 5.80 -12.42 13.43
C VAL A 14 5.61 -11.01 12.87
N ALA A 15 6.56 -10.10 13.06
CA ALA A 15 6.49 -8.75 12.49
C ALA A 15 6.40 -8.77 10.95
N LEU A 16 7.19 -9.61 10.29
CA LEU A 16 7.15 -9.76 8.83
C LEU A 16 5.82 -10.37 8.34
N VAL A 17 5.30 -11.38 9.04
CA VAL A 17 4.02 -12.01 8.71
C VAL A 17 2.88 -11.02 8.88
N LEU A 18 2.82 -10.34 10.03
CA LEU A 18 1.79 -9.32 10.30
C LEU A 18 1.84 -8.16 9.30
N ALA A 19 3.02 -7.79 8.82
CA ALA A 19 3.16 -6.79 7.77
C ALA A 19 2.67 -7.28 6.39
N GLY A 20 2.75 -8.59 6.11
CA GLY A 20 2.33 -9.18 4.84
C GLY A 20 0.84 -9.50 4.73
N VAL A 21 0.18 -9.88 5.83
CA VAL A 21 -1.25 -10.27 5.85
C VAL A 21 -2.19 -9.24 5.20
N PRO A 22 -2.07 -7.91 5.43
CA PRO A 22 -3.00 -6.93 4.89
C PRO A 22 -2.92 -6.78 3.37
N TYR A 23 -1.82 -7.22 2.74
CA TYR A 23 -1.52 -6.92 1.34
C TYR A 23 -2.60 -7.43 0.36
N SER A 24 -3.14 -8.62 0.60
CA SER A 24 -4.17 -9.21 -0.26
C SER A 24 -5.51 -8.47 -0.19
N ALA A 25 -5.88 -7.94 0.98
CA ALA A 25 -7.14 -7.24 1.17
C ALA A 25 -7.15 -5.85 0.50
N VAL A 26 -6.00 -5.16 0.48
CA VAL A 26 -5.89 -3.80 -0.08
C VAL A 26 -6.25 -3.77 -1.56
N HIS A 27 -5.80 -4.77 -2.32
CA HIS A 27 -6.05 -4.80 -3.77
C HIS A 27 -7.54 -4.99 -4.10
N ALA A 28 -8.24 -5.85 -3.33
CA ALA A 28 -9.68 -6.06 -3.48
C ALA A 28 -10.49 -4.82 -3.08
N LEU A 29 -10.08 -4.13 -2.00
CA LEU A 29 -10.70 -2.90 -1.54
C LEU A 29 -10.58 -1.78 -2.58
N ASN A 30 -9.43 -1.63 -3.24
CA ASN A 30 -9.23 -0.63 -4.31
C ASN A 30 -10.17 -0.87 -5.49
N VAL A 31 -10.31 -2.14 -5.92
CA VAL A 31 -11.24 -2.49 -7.02
C VAL A 31 -12.70 -2.27 -6.60
N GLY A 32 -13.06 -2.65 -5.38
CA GLY A 32 -14.39 -2.42 -4.83
C GLY A 32 -14.75 -0.94 -4.73
N TRP A 33 -13.81 -0.10 -4.30
CA TRP A 33 -14.01 1.34 -4.21
C TRP A 33 -14.15 2.00 -5.59
N MET A 34 -13.33 1.60 -6.57
CA MET A 34 -13.48 2.05 -7.95
C MET A 34 -14.85 1.65 -8.53
N ALA A 35 -15.30 0.41 -8.25
CA ALA A 35 -16.60 -0.06 -8.72
C ALA A 35 -17.78 0.73 -8.14
N SER A 36 -17.66 1.24 -6.89
CA SER A 36 -18.69 2.07 -6.27
C SER A 36 -18.62 3.55 -6.69
N THR A 37 -17.46 4.04 -7.12
CA THR A 37 -17.25 5.46 -7.47
C THR A 37 -17.74 5.78 -8.89
N TYR A 38 -17.51 4.89 -9.85
CA TYR A 38 -17.95 5.09 -11.23
C TYR A 38 -19.29 4.41 -11.49
N THR A 39 -20.20 5.05 -12.23
CA THR A 39 -21.50 4.47 -12.63
C THR A 39 -21.47 3.88 -14.04
N SER A 40 -20.62 4.41 -14.92
CA SER A 40 -20.45 3.93 -16.31
C SER A 40 -19.59 2.67 -16.37
N VAL A 41 -19.98 1.71 -17.22
CA VAL A 41 -19.22 0.46 -17.45
C VAL A 41 -17.89 0.75 -18.16
N GLN A 42 -17.85 1.75 -19.04
CA GLN A 42 -16.64 2.13 -19.76
C GLN A 42 -15.58 2.67 -18.80
N ASP A 43 -15.97 3.59 -17.90
CA ASP A 43 -15.04 4.20 -16.95
C ASP A 43 -14.51 3.21 -15.92
N ARG A 44 -15.36 2.26 -15.47
CA ARG A 44 -14.95 1.14 -14.61
C ARG A 44 -13.91 0.25 -15.29
N SER A 45 -14.08 -0.03 -16.58
CA SER A 45 -13.18 -0.89 -17.36
C SER A 45 -11.82 -0.23 -17.58
N ILE A 46 -11.82 1.06 -17.92
CA ILE A 46 -10.58 1.83 -18.11
C ILE A 46 -9.84 1.96 -16.78
N SER A 47 -10.55 2.30 -15.71
CA SER A 47 -9.95 2.45 -14.37
C SER A 47 -9.37 1.14 -13.83
N SER A 48 -10.04 0.00 -14.06
CA SER A 48 -9.54 -1.30 -13.60
C SER A 48 -8.25 -1.71 -14.30
N ALA A 49 -8.14 -1.41 -15.60
CA ALA A 49 -6.92 -1.61 -16.37
C ALA A 49 -5.76 -0.79 -15.78
N PHE A 50 -6.00 0.47 -15.42
CA PHE A 50 -4.97 1.30 -14.78
C PHE A 50 -4.51 0.75 -13.42
N ILE A 51 -5.43 0.26 -12.57
CA ILE A 51 -5.07 -0.36 -11.29
C ILE A 51 -4.15 -1.57 -11.53
N ILE A 52 -4.48 -2.43 -12.50
CA ILE A 52 -3.69 -3.64 -12.81
C ILE A 52 -2.32 -3.26 -13.39
N MET A 53 -2.26 -2.28 -14.29
CA MET A 53 -1.00 -1.81 -14.87
C MET A 53 -0.07 -1.21 -13.80
N ALA A 54 -0.61 -0.37 -12.91
CA ALA A 54 0.16 0.21 -11.80
C ALA A 54 0.72 -0.88 -10.87
N SER A 55 -0.06 -1.93 -10.59
CA SER A 55 0.35 -3.07 -9.76
C SER A 55 1.54 -3.83 -10.37
N ASN A 56 1.48 -4.13 -11.67
CA ASN A 56 2.58 -4.78 -12.37
C ASN A 56 3.83 -3.89 -12.45
N LEU A 57 3.64 -2.58 -12.67
CA LEU A 57 4.73 -1.62 -12.73
C LEU A 57 5.48 -1.51 -11.39
N ALA A 58 4.75 -1.57 -10.26
CA ALA A 58 5.34 -1.53 -8.93
C ALA A 58 6.28 -2.71 -8.63
N GLY A 59 6.11 -3.85 -9.31
CA GLY A 59 6.98 -5.02 -9.17
C GLY A 59 8.41 -4.78 -9.67
N ILE A 60 8.60 -3.93 -10.68
CA ILE A 60 9.91 -3.65 -11.29
C ILE A 60 10.90 -3.04 -10.27
N PRO A 61 10.59 -1.90 -9.62
CA PRO A 61 11.48 -1.33 -8.62
C PRO A 61 11.53 -2.18 -7.35
N ALA A 62 10.47 -2.93 -7.01
CA ALA A 62 10.44 -3.76 -5.80
C ALA A 62 11.56 -4.81 -5.78
N GLY A 63 11.88 -5.40 -6.94
CA GLY A 63 13.00 -6.35 -7.07
C GLY A 63 14.38 -5.73 -6.83
N GLN A 64 14.51 -4.40 -6.80
CA GLN A 64 15.77 -3.69 -6.59
C GLN A 64 15.94 -3.13 -5.16
N ILE A 65 14.88 -3.19 -4.33
CA ILE A 65 14.87 -2.65 -2.96
C ILE A 65 15.77 -3.47 -2.03
N PHE A 66 15.78 -4.80 -2.19
CA PHE A 66 16.60 -5.70 -1.38
C PHE A 66 17.92 -5.99 -2.10
N ARG A 67 19.00 -5.35 -1.63
CA ARG A 67 20.35 -5.51 -2.18
C ARG A 67 21.19 -6.45 -1.33
N ALA A 68 22.08 -7.22 -1.98
CA ALA A 68 22.98 -8.16 -1.31
C ALA A 68 23.89 -7.48 -0.27
N ASP A 69 24.29 -6.25 -0.53
CA ASP A 69 25.18 -5.46 0.35
C ASP A 69 24.56 -5.15 1.72
N ASP A 70 23.23 -5.17 1.84
CA ASP A 70 22.51 -4.84 3.07
C ASP A 70 22.16 -6.11 3.91
N ALA A 71 22.64 -7.29 3.51
CA ALA A 71 22.49 -8.53 4.27
C ALA A 71 23.21 -8.47 5.64
N PRO A 72 22.78 -9.23 6.67
CA PRO A 72 21.67 -10.18 6.69
C PRO A 72 20.30 -9.57 7.06
N PHE A 73 20.26 -8.33 7.54
CA PHE A 73 19.03 -7.73 8.09
C PHE A 73 18.29 -6.79 7.14
N TYR A 74 18.89 -6.44 5.99
CA TYR A 74 18.28 -5.62 4.94
C TYR A 74 17.63 -4.33 5.46
N ARG A 75 18.28 -3.64 6.40
CA ARG A 75 17.72 -2.47 7.11
C ARG A 75 17.27 -1.37 6.16
N ARG A 76 18.05 -1.12 5.09
CA ARG A 76 17.70 -0.15 4.06
C ARG A 76 16.41 -0.55 3.34
N GLY A 77 16.31 -1.80 2.89
CA GLY A 77 15.13 -2.31 2.19
C GLY A 77 13.87 -2.23 3.05
N VAL A 78 13.96 -2.64 4.32
CA VAL A 78 12.83 -2.54 5.27
C VAL A 78 12.44 -1.08 5.54
N THR A 79 13.41 -0.17 5.66
CA THR A 79 13.11 1.26 5.87
C THR A 79 12.39 1.87 4.67
N ILE A 80 12.83 1.54 3.45
CA ILE A 80 12.17 1.98 2.21
C ILE A 80 10.75 1.42 2.14
N LEU A 81 10.56 0.14 2.49
CA LEU A 81 9.25 -0.50 2.51
C LEU A 81 8.31 0.17 3.52
N CYS A 82 8.78 0.48 4.73
CA CYS A 82 8.01 1.20 5.75
C CYS A 82 7.67 2.63 5.29
N ALA A 83 8.60 3.33 4.65
CA ALA A 83 8.35 4.68 4.11
C ALA A 83 7.29 4.65 3.00
N LEU A 84 7.38 3.68 2.07
CA LEU A 84 6.41 3.51 1.00
C LEU A 84 5.03 3.13 1.54
N ALA A 85 4.98 2.23 2.53
CA ALA A 85 3.75 1.88 3.22
C ALA A 85 3.15 3.14 3.88
N GLY A 86 3.91 3.87 4.68
CA GLY A 86 3.46 5.10 5.34
C GLY A 86 2.91 6.12 4.35
N PHE A 87 3.58 6.31 3.21
CA PHE A 87 3.10 7.17 2.13
C PHE A 87 1.75 6.72 1.57
N CYS A 88 1.56 5.42 1.32
CA CYS A 88 0.26 4.87 0.88
C CYS A 88 -0.86 5.12 1.90
N TRP A 89 -0.60 4.92 3.20
CA TRP A 89 -1.59 5.19 4.25
C TRP A 89 -1.99 6.68 4.30
N VAL A 90 -1.02 7.58 4.14
CA VAL A 90 -1.28 9.03 4.07
C VAL A 90 -2.15 9.37 2.87
N LEU A 91 -1.84 8.82 1.68
CA LEU A 91 -2.66 9.03 0.48
C LEU A 91 -4.10 8.57 0.66
N VAL A 92 -4.31 7.38 1.23
CA VAL A 92 -5.66 6.84 1.51
C VAL A 92 -6.40 7.75 2.50
N ALA A 93 -5.75 8.19 3.56
CA ALA A 93 -6.35 9.11 4.52
C ALA A 93 -6.73 10.45 3.88
N MET A 94 -5.85 11.03 3.06
CA MET A 94 -6.12 12.27 2.32
C MET A 94 -7.31 12.13 1.37
N LEU A 95 -7.35 11.06 0.57
CA LEU A 95 -8.46 10.78 -0.35
C LEU A 95 -9.78 10.56 0.42
N GLY A 96 -9.74 9.84 1.55
CA GLY A 96 -10.90 9.65 2.41
C GLY A 96 -11.44 10.97 2.99
N LEU A 97 -10.55 11.85 3.45
CA LEU A 97 -10.91 13.18 3.94
C LEU A 97 -11.49 14.05 2.83
N TRP A 98 -10.90 14.03 1.63
CA TRP A 98 -11.41 14.77 0.48
C TRP A 98 -12.82 14.30 0.08
N ASN A 99 -13.04 12.99 -0.04
CA ASN A 99 -14.35 12.41 -0.35
C ASN A 99 -15.39 12.80 0.71
N ARG A 100 -15.02 12.79 1.99
CA ARG A 100 -15.88 13.22 3.09
C ARG A 100 -16.20 14.72 3.01
N HIS A 101 -15.23 15.56 2.66
CA HIS A 101 -15.43 16.99 2.49
C HIS A 101 -16.39 17.30 1.32
N GLY A 102 -16.26 16.58 0.21
CA GLY A 102 -17.18 16.70 -0.94
C GLY A 102 -18.62 16.31 -0.58
N GLN A 103 -18.80 15.20 0.13
CA GLN A 103 -20.12 14.76 0.60
C GLN A 103 -20.74 15.73 1.62
N ASN A 104 -19.93 16.29 2.52
CA ASN A 104 -20.41 17.30 3.47
C ASN A 104 -20.88 18.58 2.77
N LYS A 105 -20.20 19.01 1.70
CA LYS A 105 -20.62 20.18 0.92
C LYS A 105 -21.94 19.95 0.20
N ALA A 106 -22.17 18.75 -0.34
CA ALA A 106 -23.42 18.36 -0.98
C ALA A 106 -24.60 18.17 0.00
N ARG A 107 -24.34 17.94 1.29
CA ARG A 107 -25.37 17.76 2.33
C ARG A 107 -25.79 19.06 3.02
N ASN A 108 -24.99 20.12 2.90
CA ASN A 108 -25.24 21.43 3.52
C ASN A 108 -25.80 22.47 2.53
N VAL A 109 -26.22 22.03 1.33
CA VAL A 109 -27.01 22.79 0.34
C VAL A 109 -28.39 22.16 0.23
#